data_AF-A0A3D1QCQ2-F1
#
_entry.id   AF-A0A3D1QCQ2-F1
#
_cell.length_a   1.000
_cell.length_b   1.000
_cell.length_c   1.000
_cell.angle_alpha   90.00
_cell.angle_beta   90.00
_cell.angle_gamma   90.00
#
_symmetry.space_group_name_H-M   'P 1'
#
loop_
_entity.id
_entity.type
_entity.pdbx_description
1 polymer ?
#
loop_
_entity_poly.entity_id
_entity_poly.type
_entity_poly.pdbx_seq_one_letter_code
_entity_poly.pdbx_strand_id
1 'polypeptide(L)'
;YARLNQRLKPDIAVLEGGYSVESALPYINMGLIMAMAGIDFSNLKEPDFTPHKYKEPGGNREILQRIVDTQLRVFREREEKVAQTLAKQERPFRMEMRNIFYDTDYIHEQQRVELRMCPQCAGFKTIVSSAQHPSGKTYTVGCVSIPFQACPNCQAEGQEAYQTLQNGNNELAYLQNKAGDEYRVIDTRTKQETRL
;
A
#
# COMPACT_ATOMS: atom_id res chain seq x y z
N TYR A 1 12.13 20.82 7.71
CA TYR A 1 12.10 19.64 6.81
C TYR A 1 13.45 18.92 6.68
N ALA A 2 14.55 19.59 6.32
CA ALA A 2 15.88 18.97 6.18
C ALA A 2 16.33 18.11 7.39
N ARG A 3 16.16 18.61 8.63
CA ARG A 3 16.47 17.83 9.85
C ARG A 3 15.63 16.56 10.00
N LEU A 4 14.37 16.58 9.59
CA LEU A 4 13.51 15.41 9.63
C LEU A 4 13.95 14.39 8.59
N ASN A 5 14.23 14.86 7.36
CA ASN A 5 14.77 14.02 6.29
C ASN A 5 16.09 13.35 6.70
N GLN A 6 17.04 14.11 7.28
CA GLN A 6 18.31 13.56 7.78
C GLN A 6 18.12 12.47 8.85
N ARG A 7 17.09 12.60 9.70
CA ARG A 7 16.76 11.57 10.72
C ARG A 7 16.13 10.33 10.10
N LEU A 8 15.25 10.51 9.12
CA LEU A 8 14.56 9.42 8.44
C LEU A 8 15.47 8.66 7.46
N LYS A 9 16.49 9.33 6.90
CA LYS A 9 17.40 8.79 5.87
C LYS A 9 16.65 8.10 4.72
N PRO A 10 15.71 8.78 4.04
CA PRO A 10 14.93 8.15 2.99
C PRO A 10 15.76 7.96 1.71
N ASP A 11 15.47 6.89 0.97
CA ASP A 11 16.03 6.66 -0.38
C ASP A 11 15.32 7.52 -1.44
N ILE A 12 14.04 7.85 -1.22
CA ILE A 12 13.20 8.60 -2.16
C ILE A 12 12.42 9.67 -1.38
N ALA A 13 12.30 10.85 -1.96
CA ALA A 13 11.37 11.90 -1.53
C ALA A 13 10.46 12.28 -2.71
N VAL A 14 9.15 12.11 -2.53
CA VAL A 14 8.13 12.47 -3.53
C VAL A 14 7.51 13.79 -3.13
N LEU A 15 7.44 14.74 -4.07
CA LEU A 15 6.77 16.02 -3.85
C LEU A 15 5.26 15.81 -4.01
N GLU A 16 4.53 16.08 -2.92
CA GLU A 16 3.07 16.07 -2.89
C GLU A 16 2.55 17.48 -3.23
N GLY A 17 1.69 18.05 -2.39
CA GLY A 17 1.20 19.42 -2.53
C GLY A 17 2.15 20.49 -1.95
N GLY A 18 2.02 21.72 -2.45
CA GLY A 18 2.69 22.90 -1.93
C GLY A 18 2.43 24.13 -2.80
N TYR A 19 1.69 25.11 -2.28
CA TYR A 19 1.26 26.29 -3.07
C TYR A 19 2.21 27.50 -2.93
N SER A 20 3.19 27.41 -2.04
CA SER A 20 4.14 28.49 -1.73
C SER A 20 5.34 28.52 -2.68
N VAL A 21 5.06 28.53 -3.99
CA VAL A 21 6.07 28.38 -5.07
C VAL A 21 7.14 29.47 -5.01
N GLU A 22 6.76 30.72 -4.68
CA GLU A 22 7.68 31.86 -4.63
C GLU A 22 8.23 32.15 -3.23
N SER A 23 7.83 31.40 -2.20
CA SER A 23 8.25 31.64 -0.81
C SER A 23 8.95 30.42 -0.21
N ALA A 24 8.23 29.59 0.56
CA ALA A 24 8.85 28.53 1.35
C ALA A 24 9.26 27.29 0.53
N LEU A 25 8.55 26.98 -0.56
CA LEU A 25 8.70 25.69 -1.27
C LEU A 25 10.10 25.47 -1.87
N PRO A 26 10.72 26.45 -2.57
CA PRO A 26 12.07 26.25 -3.12
C PRO A 26 13.12 25.96 -2.02
N TYR A 27 12.99 26.62 -0.86
CA TYR A 27 13.90 26.46 0.27
C TYR A 27 13.69 25.12 0.97
N ILE A 28 12.44 24.66 1.12
CA ILE A 28 12.12 23.33 1.64
C ILE A 28 12.72 22.26 0.74
N ASN A 29 12.49 22.36 -0.58
CA ASN A 29 13.00 21.41 -1.56
C ASN A 29 14.53 21.37 -1.59
N MET A 30 15.18 22.55 -1.59
CA MET A 30 16.64 22.64 -1.47
C MET A 30 17.12 21.95 -0.19
N GLY A 31 16.46 22.17 0.94
CA GLY A 31 16.83 21.55 2.21
C GLY A 31 16.67 20.04 2.22
N LEU A 32 15.66 19.51 1.53
CA LEU A 32 15.48 18.06 1.35
C LEU A 32 16.61 17.48 0.48
N ILE A 33 16.91 18.11 -0.65
CA ILE A 33 17.99 17.68 -1.56
C ILE A 33 19.34 17.69 -0.83
N MET A 34 19.66 18.78 -0.12
CA MET A 34 20.90 18.90 0.65
C MET A 34 20.98 17.82 1.73
N ALA A 35 19.89 17.58 2.48
CA ALA A 35 19.87 16.55 3.51
C ALA A 35 20.07 15.13 2.94
N MET A 36 19.41 14.81 1.81
CA MET A 36 19.57 13.53 1.13
C MET A 36 20.99 13.34 0.54
N ALA A 37 21.60 14.43 0.06
CA ALA A 37 22.97 14.43 -0.45
C ALA A 37 24.05 14.47 0.64
N GLY A 38 23.67 14.54 1.93
CA GLY A 38 24.61 14.68 3.04
C GLY A 38 25.33 16.03 3.10
N ILE A 39 24.78 17.06 2.44
CA ILE A 39 25.33 18.42 2.39
C ILE A 39 24.83 19.21 3.61
N ASP A 40 25.73 19.99 4.22
CA ASP A 40 25.37 20.86 5.34
C ASP A 40 24.35 21.94 4.92
N PHE A 41 23.19 21.95 5.58
CA PHE A 41 22.10 22.88 5.36
C PHE A 41 21.94 23.90 6.50
N SER A 42 22.95 24.05 7.37
CA SER A 42 22.91 24.96 8.53
C SER A 42 22.60 26.42 8.19
N ASN A 43 23.00 26.87 7.00
CA ASN A 43 22.80 28.24 6.51
C ASN A 43 21.53 28.42 5.65
N LEU A 44 20.79 27.35 5.37
CA LEU A 44 19.56 27.43 4.59
C LEU A 44 18.39 27.93 5.45
N LYS A 45 17.76 29.03 5.03
CA LYS A 45 16.64 29.66 5.75
C LYS A 45 15.56 30.07 4.77
N GLU A 46 14.30 29.75 5.10
CA GLU A 46 13.15 30.24 4.35
C GLU A 46 13.05 31.78 4.48
N PRO A 47 12.65 32.52 3.43
CA PRO A 47 12.66 33.98 3.41
C PRO A 47 11.87 34.63 4.55
N ASP A 48 10.73 34.04 4.91
CA ASP A 48 9.80 34.60 5.89
C ASP A 48 9.88 33.94 7.27
N PHE A 49 10.85 33.04 7.49
CA PHE A 49 10.94 32.30 8.74
C PHE A 49 11.36 33.20 9.90
N THR A 50 10.43 33.37 10.84
CA THR A 50 10.62 34.16 12.05
C THR A 50 10.34 33.28 13.27
N PRO A 51 11.36 32.91 14.09
CA PRO A 51 11.21 31.92 15.16
C PRO A 51 10.09 32.20 16.16
N HIS A 52 9.78 33.47 16.40
CA HIS A 52 8.77 33.88 17.38
C HIS A 52 7.33 33.84 16.85
N LYS A 53 7.12 33.75 15.53
CA LYS A 53 5.78 33.70 14.92
C LYS A 53 5.11 32.32 15.02
N TYR A 54 5.90 31.27 15.24
CA TYR A 54 5.41 29.90 15.26
C TYR A 54 5.55 29.30 16.66
N LYS A 55 4.62 29.67 17.56
CA LYS A 55 4.49 29.01 18.86
C LYS A 55 3.52 27.84 18.74
N GLU A 56 3.91 26.71 19.32
CA GLU A 56 3.02 25.56 19.42
C GLU A 56 1.80 25.95 20.28
N PRO A 57 0.56 25.76 19.78
CA PRO A 57 -0.65 25.97 20.55
C PRO A 57 -0.66 25.16 21.86
N GLY A 58 -1.18 25.74 22.94
CA GLY A 58 -1.43 24.99 24.18
C GLY A 58 -2.40 23.83 23.92
N GLY A 59 -2.14 22.64 24.46
CA GLY A 59 -2.94 21.43 24.22
C GLY A 59 -2.35 20.50 23.15
N ASN A 60 -1.51 20.99 22.24
CA ASN A 60 -0.92 20.16 21.18
C ASN A 60 -0.01 19.08 21.75
N ARG A 61 0.75 19.41 22.80
CA ARG A 61 1.66 18.46 23.43
C ARG A 61 0.93 17.27 24.03
N GLU A 62 -0.21 17.50 24.69
CA GLU A 62 -1.05 16.45 25.26
C GLU A 62 -1.64 15.57 24.17
N ILE A 63 -2.07 16.16 23.05
CA ILE A 63 -2.58 15.41 21.88
C ILE A 63 -1.46 14.56 21.27
N LEU A 64 -0.29 15.14 21.02
CA LEU A 64 0.88 14.42 20.49
C LEU A 64 1.27 13.28 21.42
N GLN A 65 1.27 13.49 22.73
CA GLN A 65 1.58 12.45 23.70
C GLN A 65 0.58 11.29 23.60
N ARG A 66 -0.73 11.57 23.54
CA ARG A 66 -1.75 10.52 23.37
C ARG A 66 -1.59 9.73 22.08
N ILE A 67 -1.23 10.40 20.98
CA ILE A 67 -0.97 9.75 19.69
C ILE A 67 0.25 8.83 19.84
N VAL A 68 1.36 9.33 20.37
CA VAL A 68 2.58 8.56 20.57
C VAL A 68 2.31 7.33 21.45
N ASP A 69 1.64 7.51 22.57
CA ASP A 69 1.33 6.42 23.51
C ASP A 69 0.46 5.35 22.85
N THR A 70 -0.55 5.77 22.09
CA THR A 70 -1.45 4.85 21.37
C THR A 70 -0.70 4.06 20.31
N GLN A 71 0.09 4.74 19.47
CA GLN A 71 0.83 4.09 18.39
C GLN A 71 1.92 3.16 18.92
N LEU A 72 2.64 3.58 19.97
CA LEU A 72 3.68 2.77 20.60
C LEU A 72 3.10 1.53 21.27
N ARG A 73 1.94 1.65 21.93
CA ARG A 73 1.22 0.51 22.49
C ARG A 73 0.80 -0.47 21.39
N VAL A 74 0.16 0.01 20.33
CA VAL A 74 -0.25 -0.84 19.18
C VAL A 74 0.96 -1.55 18.57
N PHE A 75 2.08 -0.85 18.38
CA PHE A 75 3.29 -1.44 17.85
C PHE A 75 3.87 -2.52 18.78
N ARG A 76 3.92 -2.28 20.10
CA ARG A 76 4.45 -3.24 21.08
C ARG A 76 3.58 -4.49 21.21
N GLU A 77 2.26 -4.33 21.13
CA GLU A 77 1.27 -5.43 21.25
C GLU A 77 0.99 -6.14 19.91
N ARG A 78 1.66 -5.75 18.81
CA ARG A 78 1.30 -6.21 17.46
C ARG A 78 1.35 -7.73 17.30
N GLU A 79 2.37 -8.38 17.86
CA GLU A 79 2.60 -9.82 17.69
C GLU A 79 1.53 -10.63 18.43
N GLU A 80 1.19 -10.21 19.64
CA GLU A 80 0.10 -10.82 20.41
C GLU A 80 -1.25 -10.66 19.69
N LYS A 81 -1.56 -9.46 19.18
CA LYS A 81 -2.81 -9.22 18.43
C LYS A 81 -2.87 -10.05 17.16
N VAL A 82 -1.76 -10.20 16.44
CA VAL A 82 -1.67 -11.07 15.26
C VAL A 82 -1.92 -12.52 15.66
N ALA A 83 -1.26 -13.02 16.71
CA ALA A 83 -1.45 -14.38 17.19
C ALA A 83 -2.90 -14.66 17.63
N GLN A 84 -3.51 -13.75 18.41
CA GLN A 84 -4.91 -13.84 18.80
C GLN A 84 -5.86 -13.82 17.59
N THR A 85 -5.55 -13.00 16.58
CA THR A 85 -6.36 -12.93 15.34
C THR A 85 -6.29 -14.25 14.59
N LEU A 86 -5.09 -14.82 14.43
CA LEU A 86 -4.87 -16.10 13.77
C LEU A 86 -5.54 -17.26 14.53
N ALA A 87 -5.44 -17.29 15.86
CA ALA A 87 -6.06 -18.33 16.69
C ALA A 87 -7.59 -18.35 16.60
N LYS A 88 -8.22 -17.22 16.29
CA LYS A 88 -9.67 -17.11 16.08
C LYS A 88 -10.12 -17.54 14.69
N GLN A 89 -9.19 -17.71 13.74
CA GLN A 89 -9.56 -18.14 12.39
C GLN A 89 -9.73 -19.66 12.35
N GLU A 90 -10.94 -20.11 12.06
CA GLU A 90 -11.23 -21.54 11.82
C GLU A 90 -10.73 -22.00 10.44
N ARG A 91 -10.46 -21.05 9.54
CA ARG A 91 -10.08 -21.32 8.15
C ARG A 91 -8.74 -20.66 7.81
N PRO A 92 -7.97 -21.25 6.89
CA PRO A 92 -6.69 -20.68 6.46
C PRO A 92 -6.86 -19.38 5.65
N PHE A 93 -8.09 -19.03 5.25
CA PHE A 93 -8.40 -17.82 4.50
C PHE A 93 -9.46 -16.99 5.20
N ARG A 94 -9.26 -15.66 5.18
CA ARG A 94 -10.27 -14.67 5.54
C ARG A 94 -10.86 -14.09 4.25
N MET A 95 -12.18 -14.16 4.13
CA MET A 95 -12.91 -13.63 2.98
C MET A 95 -13.59 -12.31 3.32
N GLU A 96 -13.63 -11.40 2.35
CA GLU A 96 -14.34 -10.13 2.39
C GLU A 96 -15.02 -9.87 1.04
N MET A 97 -16.26 -9.37 1.06
CA MET A 97 -16.96 -8.90 -0.13
C MET A 97 -16.92 -7.38 -0.18
N ARG A 98 -16.63 -6.80 -1.35
CA ARG A 98 -16.60 -5.35 -1.56
C ARG A 98 -17.44 -4.97 -2.78
N ASN A 99 -18.13 -3.84 -2.67
CA ASN A 99 -18.81 -3.20 -3.78
C ASN A 99 -18.14 -1.84 -3.98
N ILE A 100 -17.60 -1.60 -5.18
CA ILE A 100 -16.84 -0.41 -5.52
C ILE A 100 -17.52 0.28 -6.70
N PHE A 101 -17.70 1.59 -6.60
CA PHE A 101 -18.23 2.41 -7.68
C PHE A 101 -17.16 3.38 -8.14
N TYR A 102 -16.82 3.30 -9.43
CA TYR A 102 -15.87 4.18 -10.10
C TYR A 102 -16.66 5.24 -10.85
N ASP A 103 -16.69 6.45 -10.30
CA ASP A 103 -17.52 7.57 -10.78
C ASP A 103 -17.10 8.09 -12.16
N THR A 104 -15.79 8.09 -12.44
CA THR A 104 -15.21 8.61 -13.69
C THR A 104 -15.71 7.85 -14.91
N ASP A 105 -15.74 6.51 -14.83
CA ASP A 105 -16.17 5.62 -15.93
C ASP A 105 -17.56 5.01 -15.70
N TYR A 106 -18.21 5.37 -14.60
CA TYR A 106 -19.51 4.84 -14.17
C TYR A 106 -19.53 3.30 -14.07
N ILE A 107 -18.46 2.72 -13.53
CA ILE A 107 -18.30 1.26 -13.40
C ILE A 107 -18.73 0.82 -12.00
N HIS A 108 -19.59 -0.20 -11.96
CA HIS A 108 -19.94 -0.90 -10.73
C HIS A 108 -19.21 -2.24 -10.66
N GLU A 109 -18.37 -2.40 -9.65
CA GLU A 109 -17.55 -3.58 -9.42
C GLU A 109 -17.96 -4.30 -8.13
N GLN A 110 -18.06 -5.63 -8.21
CA GLN A 110 -18.19 -6.51 -7.06
C GLN A 110 -16.93 -7.35 -6.94
N GLN A 111 -16.27 -7.32 -5.78
CA GLN A 111 -15.06 -8.09 -5.50
C GLN A 111 -15.32 -9.09 -4.38
N ARG A 112 -14.93 -10.35 -4.60
CA ARG A 112 -14.64 -11.31 -3.55
C ARG A 112 -13.13 -11.33 -3.33
N VAL A 113 -12.73 -10.91 -2.14
CA VAL A 113 -11.34 -10.89 -1.69
C VAL A 113 -11.13 -12.04 -0.73
N GLU A 114 -10.10 -12.85 -0.95
CA GLU A 114 -9.62 -13.81 0.05
C GLU A 114 -8.17 -13.53 0.40
N LEU A 115 -7.89 -13.46 1.69
CA LEU A 115 -6.55 -13.27 2.24
C LEU A 115 -6.12 -14.56 2.93
N ARG A 116 -4.97 -15.10 2.52
CA ARG A 116 -4.33 -16.22 3.21
C ARG A 116 -3.86 -15.77 4.59
N MET A 117 -4.40 -16.35 5.65
CA MET A 117 -4.06 -16.06 7.04
C MET A 117 -2.80 -16.87 7.43
N CYS A 118 -1.62 -16.36 7.08
CA CYS A 118 -0.34 -17.05 7.30
C CYS A 118 0.27 -16.67 8.66
N PRO A 119 0.82 -17.62 9.44
CA PRO A 119 1.52 -17.32 10.68
C PRO A 119 2.95 -16.80 10.48
N GLN A 120 3.52 -16.95 9.28
CA GLN A 120 4.92 -16.62 8.99
C GLN A 120 5.11 -15.32 8.20
N CYS A 121 4.09 -14.85 7.48
CA CYS A 121 4.14 -13.64 6.69
C CYS A 121 2.74 -13.02 6.54
N ALA A 122 2.62 -11.93 5.78
CA ALA A 122 1.35 -11.27 5.51
C ALA A 122 0.35 -12.11 4.66
N GLY A 123 0.75 -13.28 4.17
CA GLY A 123 -0.02 -14.10 3.24
C GLY A 123 -0.07 -13.51 1.83
N PHE A 124 -0.75 -14.22 0.91
CA PHE A 124 -1.11 -13.71 -0.41
C PHE A 124 -2.61 -13.44 -0.46
N LYS A 125 -3.03 -12.63 -1.43
CA LYS A 125 -4.43 -12.26 -1.64
C LYS A 125 -4.91 -12.78 -2.99
N THR A 126 -6.10 -13.35 -3.03
CA THR A 126 -6.85 -13.56 -4.27
C THR A 126 -8.00 -12.56 -4.35
N ILE A 127 -8.30 -12.10 -5.57
CA ILE A 127 -9.43 -11.21 -5.85
C ILE A 127 -10.15 -11.79 -7.04
N VAL A 128 -11.41 -12.17 -6.87
CA VAL A 128 -12.31 -12.45 -7.98
C VAL A 128 -13.21 -11.24 -8.11
N SER A 129 -13.13 -10.54 -9.22
CA SER A 129 -13.85 -9.32 -9.48
C SER A 129 -14.76 -9.47 -10.69
N SER A 130 -15.95 -8.89 -10.61
CA SER A 130 -16.86 -8.71 -11.73
C SER A 130 -17.32 -7.27 -11.83
N ALA A 131 -17.25 -6.69 -13.01
CA ALA A 131 -17.66 -5.31 -13.25
C ALA A 131 -18.59 -5.19 -14.46
N GLN A 132 -19.67 -4.43 -14.30
CA GLN A 132 -20.53 -4.04 -15.43
C GLN A 132 -20.05 -2.70 -15.97
N HIS A 133 -19.70 -2.67 -17.26
CA HIS A 133 -19.32 -1.45 -17.96
C HIS A 133 -20.55 -0.70 -18.50
N PRO A 134 -20.42 0.60 -18.82
CA PRO A 134 -21.50 1.38 -19.44
C PRO A 134 -22.06 0.77 -20.73
N SER A 135 -21.27 -0.04 -21.45
CA SER A 135 -21.73 -0.79 -22.63
C SER A 135 -22.71 -1.93 -22.32
N GLY A 136 -22.98 -2.22 -21.05
CA GLY A 136 -23.80 -3.34 -20.59
C GLY A 136 -23.04 -4.67 -20.50
N LYS A 137 -21.82 -4.75 -21.03
CA LYS A 137 -20.98 -5.95 -20.93
C LYS A 137 -20.43 -6.09 -19.51
N THR A 138 -20.49 -7.32 -18.99
CA THR A 138 -19.87 -7.69 -17.71
C THR A 138 -18.53 -8.35 -17.99
N TYR A 139 -17.51 -7.97 -17.25
CA TYR A 139 -16.19 -8.60 -17.28
C TYR A 139 -15.91 -9.26 -15.95
N THR A 140 -15.24 -10.41 -15.98
CA THR A 140 -14.78 -11.12 -14.78
C THR A 140 -13.28 -11.30 -14.82
N VAL A 141 -12.61 -11.01 -13.71
CA VAL A 141 -11.17 -11.15 -13.57
C VAL A 141 -10.82 -11.87 -12.27
N GLY A 142 -9.82 -12.73 -12.34
CA GLY A 142 -9.18 -13.34 -11.18
C GLY A 142 -7.79 -12.75 -10.98
N CYS A 143 -7.43 -12.31 -9.79
CA CYS A 143 -6.13 -11.72 -9.52
C CYS A 143 -5.49 -12.41 -8.31
N VAL A 144 -4.19 -12.68 -8.38
CA VAL A 144 -3.38 -13.08 -7.24
C VAL A 144 -2.31 -12.03 -6.99
N SER A 145 -2.19 -11.57 -5.75
CA SER A 145 -1.11 -10.68 -5.30
C SER A 145 -0.31 -11.35 -4.20
N ILE A 146 0.95 -11.69 -4.52
CA ILE A 146 1.94 -12.25 -3.60
C ILE A 146 2.87 -11.10 -3.19
N PRO A 147 2.96 -10.76 -1.90
CA PRO A 147 3.78 -9.63 -1.44
C PRO A 147 5.28 -9.94 -1.46
N PHE A 148 6.11 -8.88 -1.44
CA PHE A 148 7.59 -8.99 -1.43
C PHE A 148 8.13 -9.92 -0.35
N GLN A 149 7.52 -9.91 0.84
CA GLN A 149 7.96 -10.69 2.01
C GLN A 149 7.16 -11.98 2.20
N ALA A 150 6.52 -12.51 1.14
CA ALA A 150 5.81 -13.77 1.23
C ALA A 150 6.77 -14.92 1.55
N CYS A 151 6.45 -15.76 2.54
CA CYS A 151 7.22 -16.97 2.80
C CYS A 151 7.11 -17.96 1.61
N PRO A 152 8.05 -18.91 1.45
CA PRO A 152 8.04 -19.85 0.33
C PRO A 152 6.72 -20.59 0.15
N ASN A 153 6.07 -20.94 1.26
CA ASN A 153 4.76 -21.61 1.23
C ASN A 153 3.66 -20.71 0.64
N CYS A 154 3.61 -19.43 1.03
CA CYS A 154 2.64 -18.48 0.43
C CYS A 154 2.96 -18.13 -1.02
N GLN A 155 4.23 -18.19 -1.43
CA GLN A 155 4.59 -18.03 -2.84
C GLN A 155 4.07 -19.21 -3.67
N ALA A 156 4.30 -20.45 -3.21
CA ALA A 156 3.81 -21.66 -3.87
C ALA A 156 2.28 -21.71 -3.91
N GLU A 157 1.61 -21.58 -2.76
CA GLU A 157 0.14 -21.56 -2.68
C GLU A 157 -0.47 -20.42 -3.53
N GLY A 158 0.20 -19.27 -3.62
CA GLY A 158 -0.22 -18.16 -4.47
C GLY A 158 -0.12 -18.49 -5.96
N GLN A 159 0.95 -19.16 -6.39
CA GLN A 159 1.09 -19.63 -7.78
C GLN A 159 0.06 -20.71 -8.12
N GLU A 160 -0.23 -21.62 -7.20
CA GLU A 160 -1.30 -22.62 -7.35
C GLU A 160 -2.69 -21.96 -7.45
N ALA A 161 -2.94 -20.94 -6.62
CA ALA A 161 -4.16 -20.15 -6.71
C ALA A 161 -4.28 -19.44 -8.07
N TYR A 162 -3.17 -18.95 -8.62
CA TYR A 162 -3.15 -18.36 -9.96
C TYR A 162 -3.56 -19.39 -11.02
N GLN A 163 -2.93 -20.57 -11.03
CA GLN A 163 -3.28 -21.67 -11.93
C GLN A 163 -4.76 -22.07 -11.82
N THR A 164 -5.30 -22.08 -10.59
CA THR A 164 -6.73 -22.36 -10.35
C THR A 164 -7.61 -21.30 -11.02
N LEU A 165 -7.26 -20.01 -10.92
CA LEU A 165 -8.01 -18.93 -11.56
C LEU A 165 -7.94 -18.96 -13.09
N GLN A 166 -6.85 -19.49 -13.68
CA GLN A 166 -6.73 -19.67 -15.14
C GLN A 166 -7.71 -20.72 -15.69
N ASN A 167 -8.11 -21.68 -14.85
CA ASN A 167 -9.03 -22.77 -15.17
C ASN A 167 -10.45 -22.51 -14.66
N GLY A 168 -10.68 -21.38 -14.00
CA GLY A 168 -12.00 -20.95 -13.52
C GLY A 168 -12.82 -20.19 -14.58
N ASN A 169 -13.87 -19.53 -14.12
CA ASN A 169 -14.82 -18.77 -14.96
C ASN A 169 -14.42 -17.30 -15.18
N ASN A 170 -13.16 -16.94 -14.93
CA ASN A 170 -12.67 -15.58 -15.14
C ASN A 170 -12.34 -15.40 -16.61
N GLU A 171 -12.64 -14.26 -17.23
CA GLU A 171 -12.18 -13.96 -18.59
C GLU A 171 -10.67 -13.73 -18.63
N LEU A 172 -10.14 -13.03 -17.62
CA LEU A 172 -8.71 -12.80 -17.45
C LEU A 172 -8.23 -13.27 -16.08
N ALA A 173 -7.00 -13.77 -16.00
CA ALA A 173 -6.33 -14.03 -14.74
C ALA A 173 -4.99 -13.26 -14.66
N TYR A 174 -4.80 -12.51 -13.58
CA TYR A 174 -3.59 -11.73 -13.29
C TYR A 174 -2.79 -12.34 -12.15
N LEU A 175 -1.47 -12.41 -12.33
CA LEU A 175 -0.50 -12.71 -11.28
C LEU A 175 0.36 -11.48 -11.03
N GLN A 176 0.43 -11.09 -9.77
CA GLN A 176 1.39 -10.13 -9.26
C GLN A 176 2.26 -10.81 -8.20
N ASN A 177 3.36 -11.41 -8.63
CA ASN A 177 4.35 -12.03 -7.76
C ASN A 177 5.50 -11.06 -7.47
N LYS A 178 5.35 -10.24 -6.43
CA LYS A 178 6.36 -9.24 -6.05
C LYS A 178 7.62 -9.86 -5.47
N ALA A 179 7.50 -11.03 -4.86
CA ALA A 179 8.66 -11.74 -4.30
C ALA A 179 9.59 -12.27 -5.41
N GLY A 180 9.03 -12.69 -6.55
CA GLY A 180 9.76 -13.17 -7.72
C GLY A 180 9.94 -12.14 -8.84
N ASP A 181 9.52 -10.89 -8.64
CA ASP A 181 9.47 -9.83 -9.65
C ASP A 181 8.83 -10.29 -10.98
N GLU A 182 7.64 -10.89 -10.84
CA GLU A 182 6.94 -11.55 -11.92
C GLU A 182 5.49 -11.09 -12.00
N TYR A 183 5.13 -10.56 -13.16
CA TYR A 183 3.81 -10.02 -13.43
C TYR A 183 3.29 -10.67 -14.70
N ARG A 184 2.12 -11.31 -14.62
CA ARG A 184 1.55 -12.03 -15.76
C ARG A 184 0.06 -11.75 -15.89
N VAL A 185 -0.43 -11.81 -17.11
CA VAL A 185 -1.85 -11.85 -17.44
C VAL A 185 -2.09 -12.96 -18.44
N ILE A 186 -3.18 -13.71 -18.25
CA ILE A 186 -3.64 -14.71 -19.21
C ILE A 186 -5.10 -14.43 -19.56
N ASP A 187 -5.41 -14.49 -20.86
CA ASP A 187 -6.78 -14.62 -21.34
C ASP A 187 -7.16 -16.10 -21.25
N THR A 188 -8.14 -16.42 -20.42
CA THR A 188 -8.49 -17.81 -20.13
C THR A 188 -9.20 -18.50 -21.29
N ARG A 189 -9.76 -17.74 -22.23
CA ARG A 189 -10.47 -18.24 -23.42
C ARG A 189 -9.49 -18.61 -24.51
N THR A 190 -8.49 -17.76 -24.76
CA THR A 190 -7.46 -18.00 -25.79
C THR A 190 -6.27 -18.77 -25.26
N LYS A 191 -6.12 -18.86 -23.92
CA LYS A 191 -4.96 -19.40 -23.20
C LYS A 191 -3.64 -18.69 -23.56
N GLN A 192 -3.73 -17.45 -24.05
CA GLN A 192 -2.57 -16.63 -24.33
C GLN A 192 -2.12 -15.91 -23.05
N GLU A 193 -0.91 -16.22 -22.58
CA GLU A 193 -0.27 -15.58 -21.43
C GLU A 193 0.74 -14.53 -21.88
N THR A 194 0.75 -13.39 -21.20
CA THR A 194 1.67 -12.27 -21.41
C THR A 194 2.36 -11.92 -20.10
N ARG A 195 3.68 -11.75 -20.13
CA ARG A 195 4.45 -11.16 -19.03
C ARG A 195 4.39 -9.64 -19.15
N LEU A 196 3.99 -8.97 -18.06
CA LEU A 196 3.88 -7.51 -17.97
C LEU A 196 5.20 -6.86 -17.57
#